data_AF-A0A8H3G6D2-F1
#
_entry.id   AF-A0A8H3G6D2-F1
#
_cell.length_a   1.000
_cell.length_b   1.000
_cell.length_c   1.000
_cell.angle_alpha   90.00
_cell.angle_beta   90.00
_cell.angle_gamma   90.00
#
_symmetry.space_group_name_H-M   'P 1'
#
loop_
_entity.id
_entity.type
_entity.pdbx_description
1 polymer ?
#
loop_
_entity_poly.entity_id
_entity_poly.type
_entity_poly.pdbx_seq_one_letter_code
_entity_poly.pdbx_strand_id
1 'polypeptide(L)'
;MNDDCRNREAHIRERMEKFCAEYRISLDEIAADENALQKLAEQSTKQVSLAKTKLLERRRLRNVFKRRANSLQKSTLSLSQFLKAYPGLSEISKGADAQYGSLISGSLLLLIRIAESKEGRETAITSAFDDITRSWIGDSGRLRLYADAYPASPRMKSFVADVYLSIGELAIESAEYYSRPPYVRFWQAIRRPPELGIDKKVDEIKRATSEVIREGDAKLVKSHAEQEKLWRDQRSQRSKDRLSQIEAKLGIKWTTANSDTFITQCRMLHANAFAEAVRRRSNKKLQQISIELVEELGLYQPWNQATGSSVLILSGYNFDMYETGLYLCWLSPFTTTLADIHLSNQFPGSKNRVLFFSAYRDEASRFQKRTELPDLDQLLNSLILQMLHWDNFLEEHGHLVEGNMNVGIRERIEMLKDLLGVCKSSDKLYLIIDRIDGIRAPDDDESCEDSVSRNLGLILEIIDTASCTVRMVVVADASGWSKVRTETDMEGRWKIWKRQIGLSKFSMICKVGWNQAEITHAQGVSGRLGVL
;
A
#
# COMPACT_ATOMS: atom_id res chain seq x y z
N MET A 1 -22.76 7.08 30.96
CA MET A 1 -21.84 7.06 32.10
C MET A 1 -22.38 6.04 33.08
N ASN A 2 -21.54 5.17 33.64
CA ASN A 2 -22.03 4.09 34.50
C ASN A 2 -22.41 4.66 35.88
N ASP A 3 -23.46 4.11 36.51
CA ASP A 3 -23.92 4.57 37.83
C ASP A 3 -22.82 4.49 38.90
N ASP A 4 -21.89 3.55 38.73
CA ASP A 4 -20.72 3.38 39.59
C ASP A 4 -19.79 4.62 39.63
N CYS A 5 -19.49 5.23 38.47
CA CYS A 5 -18.64 6.42 38.42
C CYS A 5 -19.29 7.61 39.15
N ARG A 6 -20.62 7.78 39.01
CA ARG A 6 -21.36 8.85 39.69
C ARG A 6 -21.37 8.66 41.20
N ASN A 7 -21.54 7.42 41.66
CA ASN A 7 -21.50 7.09 43.08
C ASN A 7 -20.12 7.34 43.67
N ARG A 8 -19.05 6.95 42.96
CA ARG A 8 -17.67 7.24 43.37
C ARG A 8 -17.39 8.74 43.42
N GLU A 9 -17.83 9.48 42.42
CA GLU A 9 -17.68 10.94 42.37
C GLU A 9 -18.38 11.62 43.55
N ALA A 10 -19.64 11.28 43.81
CA ALA A 10 -20.40 11.81 44.94
C ALA A 10 -19.69 11.52 46.28
N HIS A 11 -19.15 10.30 46.42
CA HIS A 11 -18.40 9.91 47.62
C HIS A 11 -17.10 10.68 47.81
N ILE A 12 -16.33 10.91 46.74
CA ILE A 12 -15.10 11.72 46.75
C ILE A 12 -15.44 13.16 47.15
N ARG A 13 -16.50 13.73 46.56
CA ARG A 13 -16.96 15.09 46.85
C ARG A 13 -17.39 15.25 48.31
N GLU A 14 -18.20 14.34 48.82
CA GLU A 14 -18.63 14.32 50.23
C GLU A 14 -17.42 14.28 51.18
N ARG A 15 -16.42 13.43 50.89
CA ARG A 15 -15.19 13.34 51.68
C ARG A 15 -14.37 14.63 51.63
N MET A 16 -14.25 15.25 50.46
CA MET A 16 -13.56 16.55 50.31
C MET A 16 -14.26 17.64 51.12
N GLU A 17 -15.59 17.75 51.03
CA GLU A 17 -16.37 18.75 51.76
C GLU A 17 -16.19 18.60 53.27
N LYS A 18 -16.32 17.37 53.78
CA LYS A 18 -16.10 17.05 55.19
C LYS A 18 -14.70 17.43 55.64
N PHE A 19 -13.70 17.11 54.83
CA PHE A 19 -12.31 17.41 55.14
C PHE A 19 -12.04 18.93 55.12
N CYS A 20 -12.54 19.64 54.11
CA CYS A 20 -12.39 21.09 53.99
C CYS A 20 -13.03 21.82 55.18
N ALA A 21 -14.20 21.35 55.64
CA ALA A 21 -14.85 21.87 56.84
C ALA A 21 -14.00 21.67 58.11
N GLU A 22 -13.37 20.51 58.27
CA GLU A 22 -12.50 20.19 59.42
C GLU A 22 -11.25 21.09 59.47
N TYR A 23 -10.68 21.42 58.31
CA TYR A 23 -9.44 22.20 58.21
C TYR A 23 -9.64 23.68 57.88
N ARG A 24 -10.89 24.17 57.81
CA ARG A 24 -11.26 25.55 57.44
C ARG A 24 -10.67 25.98 56.10
N ILE A 25 -10.72 25.11 55.10
CA ILE A 25 -10.26 25.39 53.74
C ILE A 25 -11.49 25.63 52.85
N SER A 26 -11.51 26.71 52.08
CA SER A 26 -12.60 26.99 51.14
C SER A 26 -12.45 26.16 49.86
N LEU A 27 -13.47 25.37 49.52
CA LEU A 27 -13.51 24.57 48.28
C LEU A 27 -13.58 25.45 47.02
N ASP A 28 -14.26 26.60 47.11
CA ASP A 28 -14.41 27.54 46.00
C ASP A 28 -13.08 28.23 45.64
N GLU A 29 -12.20 28.45 46.62
CA GLU A 29 -10.85 28.96 46.38
C GLU A 29 -9.94 27.92 45.70
N ILE A 30 -10.24 26.63 45.88
CA ILE A 30 -9.46 25.52 45.33
C ILE A 30 -9.87 25.20 43.89
N ALA A 31 -11.17 25.29 43.58
CA ALA A 31 -11.72 24.90 42.29
C ALA A 31 -11.47 25.92 41.15
N ALA A 32 -11.11 27.17 41.48
CA ALA A 32 -11.20 28.28 40.55
C ALA A 32 -10.01 28.49 39.60
N ASP A 33 -8.83 27.90 39.82
CA ASP A 33 -7.67 28.22 38.97
C ASP A 33 -6.60 27.12 38.89
N GLU A 34 -6.57 26.40 37.76
CA GLU A 34 -5.51 25.44 37.41
C GLU A 34 -4.13 26.11 37.29
N ASN A 35 -4.08 27.39 36.90
CA ASN A 35 -2.84 28.17 36.95
C ASN A 35 -2.44 28.50 38.39
N ALA A 36 -3.40 28.62 39.32
CA ALA A 36 -3.08 28.77 40.74
C ALA A 36 -2.48 27.49 41.30
N LEU A 37 -2.95 26.31 40.88
CA LEU A 37 -2.34 25.01 41.21
C LEU A 37 -0.88 24.93 40.77
N GLN A 38 -0.62 25.28 39.52
CA GLN A 38 0.74 25.26 38.97
C GLN A 38 1.63 26.31 39.66
N LYS A 39 1.12 27.54 39.86
CA LYS A 39 1.83 28.60 40.59
C LYS A 39 2.11 28.22 42.04
N LEU A 40 1.16 27.58 42.72
CA LEU A 40 1.28 27.17 44.12
C LEU A 40 2.31 26.06 44.24
N ALA A 41 2.28 25.05 43.37
CA ALA A 41 3.32 24.03 43.33
C ALA A 41 4.71 24.61 43.02
N GLU A 42 4.82 25.55 42.06
CA GLU A 42 6.08 26.24 41.77
C GLU A 42 6.57 27.08 42.95
N GLN A 43 5.67 27.75 43.67
CA GLN A 43 5.96 28.51 44.88
C GLN A 43 6.42 27.60 46.02
N SER A 44 5.75 26.48 46.27
CA SER A 44 6.16 25.45 47.22
C SER A 44 7.54 24.89 46.89
N THR A 45 7.80 24.59 45.61
CA THR A 45 9.11 24.11 45.16
C THR A 45 10.20 25.14 45.41
N LYS A 46 9.92 26.42 45.11
CA LYS A 46 10.82 27.54 45.39
C LYS A 46 11.06 27.67 46.90
N GLN A 47 10.02 27.66 47.73
CA GLN A 47 10.14 27.78 49.18
C GLN A 47 10.92 26.62 49.80
N VAL A 48 10.69 25.39 49.38
CA VAL A 48 11.44 24.20 49.82
C VAL A 48 12.91 24.29 49.40
N SER A 49 13.20 24.76 48.17
CA SER A 49 14.57 24.96 47.71
C SER A 49 15.31 26.06 48.52
N LEU A 50 14.59 27.12 48.90
CA LEU A 50 15.11 28.25 49.65
C LEU A 50 15.26 27.93 51.15
N ALA A 51 14.37 27.10 51.69
CA ALA A 51 14.49 26.51 53.02
C ALA A 51 15.68 25.54 53.07
N LYS A 52 15.90 24.75 52.01
CA LYS A 52 17.07 23.87 51.88
C LYS A 52 18.38 24.66 51.86
N THR A 53 18.49 25.75 51.08
CA THR A 53 19.70 26.58 51.05
C THR A 53 19.94 27.25 52.40
N LYS A 54 18.91 27.83 53.03
CA LYS A 54 19.01 28.40 54.39
C LYS A 54 19.39 27.35 55.46
N LEU A 55 18.89 26.12 55.35
CA LEU A 55 19.25 25.00 56.24
C LEU A 55 20.68 24.50 56.00
N LEU A 56 21.15 24.51 54.74
CA LEU A 56 22.53 24.14 54.39
C LEU A 56 23.54 25.22 54.82
N GLU A 57 23.15 26.49 54.79
CA GLU A 57 23.95 27.63 55.24
C GLU A 57 24.13 27.66 56.77
N ARG A 58 23.15 27.19 57.55
CA ARG A 58 23.23 27.08 59.03
C ARG A 58 24.10 25.91 59.54
N ARG A 59 25.33 25.75 59.00
CA ARG A 59 26.30 24.65 59.24
C ARG A 59 26.23 23.97 60.63
N ARG A 60 26.27 22.62 60.61
CA ARG A 60 26.36 21.62 61.72
C ARG A 60 25.06 21.04 62.31
N LEU A 61 24.00 20.85 61.53
CA LEU A 61 22.90 19.96 61.96
C LEU A 61 23.08 18.52 61.42
N ARG A 62 22.85 17.56 62.32
CA ARG A 62 23.01 16.10 62.17
C ARG A 62 22.51 15.59 60.81
N ASN A 63 23.16 14.54 60.28
CA ASN A 63 22.80 13.81 59.05
C ASN A 63 21.30 13.56 58.84
N VAL A 64 20.52 13.47 59.93
CA VAL A 64 19.07 13.34 59.94
C VAL A 64 18.36 14.52 59.26
N PHE A 65 18.75 15.77 59.48
CA PHE A 65 18.12 16.94 58.86
C PHE A 65 18.43 17.05 57.36
N LYS A 66 19.65 16.68 56.94
CA LYS A 66 20.03 16.64 55.52
C LYS A 66 19.22 15.59 54.74
N ARG A 67 18.99 14.41 55.34
CA ARG A 67 18.10 13.38 54.77
C ARG A 67 16.65 13.88 54.65
N ARG A 68 16.15 14.62 55.65
CA ARG A 68 14.79 15.20 55.65
C ARG A 68 14.59 16.24 54.55
N ALA A 69 15.49 17.21 54.42
CA ALA A 69 15.40 18.25 53.40
C ALA A 69 15.46 17.67 51.97
N ASN A 70 16.30 16.64 51.76
CA ASN A 70 16.37 15.95 50.47
C ASN A 70 15.08 15.18 50.14
N SER A 71 14.43 14.56 51.13
CA SER A 71 13.16 13.85 50.92
C SER A 71 12.04 14.80 50.52
N LEU A 72 11.89 15.93 51.24
CA LEU A 72 10.89 16.97 50.92
C LEU A 72 11.10 17.55 49.52
N GLN A 73 12.36 17.86 49.18
CA GLN A 73 12.69 18.31 47.84
C GLN A 73 12.31 17.27 46.78
N LYS A 74 12.60 15.99 47.02
CA LYS A 74 12.22 14.91 46.10
C LYS A 74 10.71 14.87 45.89
N SER A 75 9.92 14.82 46.96
CA SER A 75 8.45 14.80 46.89
C SER A 75 7.88 16.02 46.16
N THR A 76 8.42 17.21 46.42
CA THR A 76 7.96 18.45 45.77
C THR A 76 8.31 18.45 44.28
N LEU A 77 9.47 17.91 43.90
CA LEU A 77 9.88 17.72 42.50
C LEU A 77 8.99 16.71 41.79
N SER A 78 8.73 15.55 42.39
CA SER A 78 7.85 14.50 41.85
C SER A 78 6.45 15.03 41.58
N LEU A 79 5.91 15.75 42.56
CA LEU A 79 4.61 16.41 42.46
C LEU A 79 4.60 17.52 41.40
N SER A 80 5.65 18.34 41.34
CA SER A 80 5.78 19.37 40.29
C SER A 80 5.84 18.74 38.90
N GLN A 81 6.55 17.62 38.73
CA GLN A 81 6.61 16.87 37.48
C GLN A 81 5.25 16.26 37.13
N PHE A 82 4.55 15.69 38.11
CA PHE A 82 3.19 15.19 37.96
C PHE A 82 2.24 16.31 37.47
N LEU A 83 2.26 17.47 38.15
CA LEU A 83 1.44 18.62 37.79
C LEU A 83 1.80 19.25 36.45
N LYS A 84 3.03 19.08 35.95
CA LYS A 84 3.40 19.48 34.58
C LYS A 84 2.89 18.52 33.52
N ALA A 85 2.71 17.24 33.86
CA ALA A 85 2.11 16.24 32.98
C ALA A 85 0.57 16.28 33.01
N TYR A 86 0.01 16.76 34.12
CA TYR A 86 -1.43 16.88 34.39
C TYR A 86 -2.26 17.67 33.36
N PRO A 87 -1.78 18.75 32.71
CA PRO A 87 -2.59 19.54 31.78
C PRO A 87 -3.06 18.72 30.58
N GLY A 88 -2.22 17.81 30.07
CA GLY A 88 -2.62 16.93 28.97
C GLY A 88 -3.75 15.97 29.35
N LEU A 89 -3.86 15.65 30.64
CA LEU A 89 -5.01 14.95 31.18
C LEU A 89 -6.18 15.94 31.34
N SER A 90 -6.00 17.04 32.06
CA SER A 90 -7.07 18.00 32.35
C SER A 90 -7.83 18.47 31.09
N GLU A 91 -7.14 18.60 29.95
CA GLU A 91 -7.78 18.84 28.64
C GLU A 91 -8.69 17.68 28.20
N ILE A 92 -8.26 16.43 28.37
CA ILE A 92 -9.05 15.22 28.09
C ILE A 92 -10.24 15.12 29.06
N SER A 93 -10.07 15.39 30.36
CA SER A 93 -11.21 15.37 31.31
C SER A 93 -12.19 16.51 31.11
N LYS A 94 -11.72 17.71 30.77
CA LYS A 94 -12.62 18.82 30.40
C LYS A 94 -13.45 18.46 29.17
N GLY A 95 -12.90 17.68 28.24
CA GLY A 95 -13.66 17.08 27.14
C GLY A 95 -14.66 15.98 27.55
N ALA A 96 -14.55 15.45 28.77
CA ALA A 96 -15.43 14.43 29.34
C ALA A 96 -16.59 15.05 30.14
N ASP A 97 -16.22 15.84 31.14
CA ASP A 97 -17.07 16.60 32.05
C ASP A 97 -16.17 17.59 32.81
N ALA A 98 -16.53 18.87 32.76
CA ALA A 98 -15.78 19.93 33.44
C ALA A 98 -15.65 19.69 34.96
N GLN A 99 -16.53 18.89 35.56
CA GLN A 99 -16.55 18.60 36.99
C GLN A 99 -15.41 17.69 37.46
N TYR A 100 -14.88 16.81 36.60
CA TYR A 100 -13.76 15.93 36.98
C TYR A 100 -12.46 16.70 37.14
N GLY A 101 -12.24 17.69 36.27
CA GLY A 101 -11.05 18.54 36.31
C GLY A 101 -10.93 19.29 37.64
N SER A 102 -12.03 19.90 38.11
CA SER A 102 -12.01 20.70 39.35
C SER A 102 -11.88 19.83 40.61
N LEU A 103 -12.57 18.69 40.68
CA LEU A 103 -12.53 17.79 41.84
C LEU A 103 -11.12 17.26 42.13
N ILE A 104 -10.39 16.91 41.07
CA ILE A 104 -9.08 16.24 41.19
C ILE A 104 -7.98 17.26 41.39
N SER A 105 -8.06 18.38 40.67
CA SER A 105 -7.30 19.59 40.95
C SER A 105 -7.37 19.93 42.44
N GLY A 106 -8.58 19.91 43.02
CA GLY A 106 -8.75 20.21 44.43
C GLY A 106 -8.26 19.14 45.39
N SER A 107 -8.45 17.86 45.06
CA SER A 107 -7.91 16.74 45.85
C SER A 107 -6.38 16.77 45.89
N LEU A 108 -5.74 17.08 44.76
CA LEU A 108 -4.29 17.23 44.66
C LEU A 108 -3.83 18.44 45.47
N LEU A 109 -4.46 19.62 45.31
CA LEU A 109 -4.07 20.81 46.08
C LEU A 109 -4.14 20.58 47.59
N LEU A 110 -5.19 19.89 48.04
CA LEU A 110 -5.38 19.49 49.44
C LEU A 110 -4.20 18.63 49.93
N LEU A 111 -3.83 17.62 49.14
CA LEU A 111 -2.69 16.76 49.45
C LEU A 111 -1.39 17.53 49.55
N ILE A 112 -1.13 18.46 48.62
CA ILE A 112 0.08 19.30 48.60
C ILE A 112 0.17 20.11 49.88
N ARG A 113 -0.93 20.79 50.24
CA ARG A 113 -0.98 21.67 51.41
C ARG A 113 -0.77 20.91 52.71
N ILE A 114 -1.25 19.66 52.78
CA ILE A 114 -1.02 18.80 53.94
C ILE A 114 0.41 18.26 53.96
N ALA A 115 0.97 17.89 52.81
CA ALA A 115 2.35 17.43 52.67
C ALA A 115 3.35 18.51 53.09
N GLU A 116 3.06 19.79 52.80
CA GLU A 116 3.85 20.94 53.29
C GLU A 116 3.82 21.07 54.82
N SER A 117 2.70 20.73 55.45
CA SER A 117 2.49 20.91 56.89
C SER A 117 3.14 19.81 57.76
N LYS A 118 3.46 18.64 57.20
CA LYS A 118 3.93 17.47 57.97
C LYS A 118 5.32 17.00 57.55
N GLU A 119 6.33 17.49 58.26
CA GLU A 119 7.73 17.10 58.08
C GLU A 119 8.01 15.61 58.42
N GLY A 120 8.36 14.83 57.40
CA GLY A 120 9.54 13.96 57.50
C GLY A 120 9.37 12.45 57.68
N ARG A 121 8.38 11.76 57.08
CA ARG A 121 8.42 10.28 57.14
C ARG A 121 7.82 9.41 56.03
N GLU A 122 7.57 9.89 54.81
CA GLU A 122 6.74 9.08 53.90
C GLU A 122 7.28 8.97 52.47
N THR A 123 8.17 7.98 52.29
CA THR A 123 8.73 7.57 51.00
C THR A 123 7.74 6.82 50.13
N ALA A 124 6.73 6.15 50.71
CA ALA A 124 5.76 5.31 49.98
C ALA A 124 4.84 6.13 49.07
N ILE A 125 4.18 7.17 49.59
CA ILE A 125 3.31 8.06 48.79
C ILE A 125 4.13 8.80 47.73
N THR A 126 5.34 9.26 48.09
CA THR A 126 6.25 9.88 47.13
C THR A 126 6.64 8.91 46.00
N SER A 127 6.91 7.64 46.33
CA SER A 127 7.21 6.60 45.35
C SER A 127 6.01 6.29 44.45
N ALA A 128 4.79 6.28 45.02
CA ALA A 128 3.55 6.10 44.28
C ALA A 128 3.35 7.20 43.23
N PHE A 129 3.52 8.47 43.61
CA PHE A 129 3.48 9.58 42.66
C PHE A 129 4.62 9.50 41.63
N ASP A 130 5.84 9.14 42.03
CA ASP A 130 6.96 8.92 41.10
C ASP A 130 6.65 7.81 40.07
N ASP A 131 5.98 6.74 40.49
CA ASP A 131 5.66 5.61 39.64
C ASP A 131 4.50 5.90 38.68
N ILE A 132 3.44 6.58 39.17
CA ILE A 132 2.37 7.10 38.33
C ILE A 132 2.95 8.09 37.32
N THR A 133 3.77 9.03 37.78
CA THR A 133 4.40 10.06 36.94
C THR A 133 5.35 9.44 35.91
N ARG A 134 6.14 8.43 36.26
CA ARG A 134 7.02 7.75 35.29
C ARG A 134 6.24 6.95 34.26
N SER A 135 5.21 6.22 34.69
CA SER A 135 4.30 5.53 33.77
C SER A 135 3.61 6.51 32.83
N TRP A 136 3.30 7.72 33.29
CA TRP A 136 2.51 8.67 32.53
C TRP A 136 3.33 9.63 31.69
N ILE A 137 4.45 10.14 32.19
CA ILE A 137 5.31 11.06 31.43
C ILE A 137 5.88 10.34 30.20
N GLY A 138 6.21 9.05 30.30
CA GLY A 138 6.58 8.23 29.14
C GLY A 138 5.50 8.17 28.06
N ASP A 139 4.23 8.19 28.47
CA ASP A 139 3.07 8.05 27.59
C ASP A 139 2.29 9.36 27.34
N SER A 140 2.71 10.47 27.96
CA SER A 140 1.98 11.75 27.97
C SER A 140 1.87 12.40 26.58
N GLY A 141 2.88 12.17 25.73
CA GLY A 141 2.82 12.54 24.32
C GLY A 141 1.72 11.80 23.56
N ARG A 142 1.43 10.55 23.93
CA ARG A 142 0.38 9.71 23.31
C ARG A 142 -1.01 10.09 23.81
N LEU A 143 -1.13 10.43 25.09
CA LEU A 143 -2.40 10.90 25.68
C LEU A 143 -2.95 12.14 24.97
N ARG A 144 -2.08 13.10 24.59
CA ARG A 144 -2.48 14.26 23.79
C ARG A 144 -3.04 13.89 22.42
N LEU A 145 -2.50 12.87 21.76
CA LEU A 145 -3.02 12.37 20.49
C LEU A 145 -4.42 11.74 20.64
N TYR A 146 -4.78 11.32 21.85
CA TYR A 146 -6.09 10.75 22.14
C TYR A 146 -7.15 11.79 22.47
N ALA A 147 -6.78 13.05 22.73
CA ALA A 147 -7.73 14.12 23.03
C ALA A 147 -8.79 14.28 21.92
N ASP A 148 -8.38 14.13 20.65
CA ASP A 148 -9.30 14.17 19.50
C ASP A 148 -10.12 12.88 19.35
N ALA A 149 -9.56 11.73 19.73
CA ALA A 149 -10.23 10.43 19.65
C ALA A 149 -11.20 10.17 20.83
N TYR A 150 -11.08 10.96 21.89
CA TYR A 150 -11.75 10.83 23.17
C TYR A 150 -13.28 11.04 23.12
N PRO A 151 -13.82 12.10 22.46
CA PRO A 151 -15.27 12.35 22.46
C PRO A 151 -16.07 11.20 21.83
N ALA A 152 -15.43 10.42 20.95
CA ALA A 152 -16.05 9.42 20.11
C ALA A 152 -16.15 8.00 20.71
N SER A 153 -15.46 7.67 21.83
CA SER A 153 -15.61 6.32 22.46
C SER A 153 -16.17 6.42 23.88
N PRO A 154 -17.38 5.89 24.13
CA PRO A 154 -17.93 5.76 25.48
C PRO A 154 -17.05 4.95 26.43
N ARG A 155 -16.31 3.95 25.92
CA ARG A 155 -15.35 3.14 26.70
C ARG A 155 -14.11 3.92 27.09
N MET A 156 -13.57 4.72 26.16
CA MET A 156 -12.46 5.60 26.48
C MET A 156 -12.85 6.59 27.58
N LYS A 157 -14.08 7.12 27.51
CA LYS A 157 -14.62 8.00 28.54
C LYS A 157 -14.66 7.35 29.92
N SER A 158 -15.11 6.09 30.01
CA SER A 158 -15.14 5.38 31.30
C SER A 158 -13.74 5.11 31.85
N PHE A 159 -12.78 4.68 31.03
CA PHE A 159 -11.43 4.40 31.54
C PHE A 159 -10.70 5.66 32.01
N VAL A 160 -10.87 6.78 31.28
CA VAL A 160 -10.33 8.07 31.71
C VAL A 160 -11.00 8.51 33.02
N ALA A 161 -12.33 8.42 33.12
CA ALA A 161 -13.03 8.72 34.37
C ALA A 161 -12.56 7.84 35.54
N ASP A 162 -12.33 6.54 35.31
CA ASP A 162 -11.83 5.62 36.33
C ASP A 162 -10.42 5.97 36.81
N VAL A 163 -9.52 6.32 35.87
CA VAL A 163 -8.18 6.83 36.19
C VAL A 163 -8.27 8.04 37.11
N TYR A 164 -9.16 8.96 36.77
CA TYR A 164 -9.34 10.21 37.48
C TYR A 164 -9.91 10.04 38.88
N LEU A 165 -11.00 9.30 39.00
CA LEU A 165 -11.62 8.99 40.29
C LEU A 165 -10.61 8.26 41.21
N SER A 166 -9.80 7.37 40.65
CA SER A 166 -8.78 6.65 41.43
C SER A 166 -7.64 7.55 41.92
N ILE A 167 -7.25 8.58 41.14
CA ILE A 167 -6.29 9.60 41.60
C ILE A 167 -6.90 10.51 42.67
N GLY A 168 -8.16 10.91 42.52
CA GLY A 168 -8.88 11.68 43.52
C GLY A 168 -8.98 10.92 44.85
N GLU A 169 -9.39 9.64 44.80
CA GLU A 169 -9.41 8.75 45.96
C GLU A 169 -8.04 8.62 46.61
N LEU A 170 -6.98 8.38 45.83
CA LEU A 170 -5.61 8.28 46.33
C LEU A 170 -5.19 9.58 47.03
N ALA A 171 -5.51 10.73 46.45
CA ALA A 171 -5.16 12.03 47.00
C ALA A 171 -5.91 12.33 48.32
N ILE A 172 -7.20 12.03 48.39
CA ILE A 172 -8.02 12.19 49.61
C ILE A 172 -7.58 11.21 50.70
N GLU A 173 -7.35 9.94 50.35
CA GLU A 173 -6.87 8.94 51.32
C GLU A 173 -5.50 9.30 51.87
N SER A 174 -4.63 9.84 51.01
CA SER A 174 -3.33 10.37 51.42
C SER A 174 -3.52 11.58 52.34
N ALA A 175 -4.40 12.53 51.99
CA ALA A 175 -4.74 13.69 52.81
C ALA A 175 -5.26 13.29 54.21
N GLU A 176 -6.24 12.39 54.28
CA GLU A 176 -6.78 11.84 55.53
C GLU A 176 -5.72 11.11 56.35
N TYR A 177 -4.87 10.32 55.69
CA TYR A 177 -3.77 9.64 56.35
C TYR A 177 -2.84 10.65 57.02
N TYR A 178 -2.41 11.67 56.29
CA TYR A 178 -1.53 12.70 56.81
C TYR A 178 -2.18 13.52 57.91
N SER A 179 -3.48 13.79 57.83
CA SER A 179 -4.22 14.55 58.83
C SER A 179 -4.21 13.94 60.23
N ARG A 180 -4.12 12.60 60.32
CA ARG A 180 -4.14 11.88 61.60
C ARG A 180 -2.95 12.22 62.53
N PRO A 181 -3.16 12.17 63.86
CA PRO A 181 -2.08 12.33 64.82
C PRO A 181 -0.94 11.31 64.62
N PRO A 182 0.33 11.67 64.90
CA PRO A 182 1.48 10.79 64.65
C PRO A 182 1.41 9.40 65.29
N TYR A 183 0.82 9.29 66.49
CA TYR A 183 0.69 8.01 67.19
C TYR A 183 -0.36 7.09 66.53
N VAL A 184 -1.45 7.66 65.99
CA VAL A 184 -2.49 6.91 65.25
C VAL A 184 -1.89 6.34 63.96
N ARG A 185 -1.09 7.14 63.25
CA ARG A 185 -0.36 6.70 62.04
C ARG A 185 0.63 5.58 62.34
N PHE A 186 1.35 5.66 63.45
CA PHE A 186 2.28 4.61 63.88
C PHE A 186 1.56 3.27 64.14
N TRP A 187 0.44 3.31 64.87
CA TRP A 187 -0.37 2.10 65.12
C TRP A 187 -1.03 1.56 63.86
N GLN A 188 -1.46 2.44 62.95
CA GLN A 188 -1.97 2.03 61.65
C GLN A 188 -0.88 1.38 60.79
N ALA A 189 0.33 1.94 60.75
CA ALA A 189 1.43 1.37 59.99
C ALA A 189 1.83 -0.03 60.45
N ILE A 190 1.66 -0.34 61.74
CA ILE A 190 1.88 -1.68 62.30
C ILE A 190 0.74 -2.64 61.93
N ARG A 191 -0.52 -2.19 61.99
CA ARG A 191 -1.70 -3.06 61.73
C ARG A 191 -2.02 -3.25 60.24
N ARG A 192 -1.77 -2.24 59.42
CA ARG A 192 -1.96 -2.22 57.97
C ARG A 192 -0.82 -1.38 57.38
N PRO A 193 0.26 -2.02 56.92
CA PRO A 193 1.35 -1.32 56.26
C PRO A 193 0.78 -0.42 55.16
N PRO A 194 1.06 0.89 55.16
CA PRO A 194 0.53 1.83 54.17
C PRO A 194 0.90 1.44 52.74
N GLU A 195 2.03 0.74 52.57
CA GLU A 195 2.50 0.13 51.33
C GLU A 195 1.40 -0.73 50.66
N LEU A 196 0.74 -1.64 51.41
CA LEU A 196 -0.26 -2.55 50.83
C LEU A 196 -1.51 -1.87 50.28
N GLY A 197 -1.92 -0.73 50.84
CA GLY A 197 -3.10 0.00 50.39
C GLY A 197 -2.82 0.90 49.19
N ILE A 198 -1.70 1.63 49.26
CA ILE A 198 -1.28 2.57 48.23
C ILE A 198 -0.84 1.83 46.97
N ASP A 199 -0.10 0.73 47.10
CA ASP A 199 0.39 -0.05 45.96
C ASP A 199 -0.79 -0.60 45.14
N LYS A 200 -1.84 -1.08 45.82
CA LYS A 200 -3.06 -1.56 45.14
C LYS A 200 -3.73 -0.45 44.32
N LYS A 201 -3.83 0.77 44.86
CA LYS A 201 -4.41 1.93 44.16
C LYS A 201 -3.53 2.37 42.99
N VAL A 202 -2.21 2.37 43.17
CA VAL A 202 -1.26 2.65 42.10
C VAL A 202 -1.40 1.62 40.96
N ASP A 203 -1.56 0.34 41.28
CA ASP A 203 -1.78 -0.71 40.29
C ASP A 203 -3.14 -0.58 39.58
N GLU A 204 -4.19 -0.17 40.29
CA GLU A 204 -5.49 0.17 39.70
C GLU A 204 -5.36 1.35 38.71
N ILE A 205 -4.65 2.42 39.08
CA ILE A 205 -4.39 3.58 38.21
C ILE A 205 -3.56 3.16 36.99
N LYS A 206 -2.49 2.37 37.18
CA LYS A 206 -1.65 1.85 36.09
C LYS A 206 -2.49 1.03 35.12
N ARG A 207 -3.29 0.09 35.63
CA ARG A 207 -4.17 -0.75 34.79
C ARG A 207 -5.15 0.09 33.98
N ALA A 208 -5.85 1.02 34.62
CA ALA A 208 -6.81 1.88 33.94
C ALA A 208 -6.13 2.77 32.88
N THR A 209 -4.93 3.27 33.17
CA THR A 209 -4.12 4.03 32.20
C THR A 209 -3.71 3.18 31.00
N SER A 210 -3.25 1.94 31.23
CA SER A 210 -2.91 1.02 30.14
C SER A 210 -4.10 0.71 29.25
N GLU A 211 -5.30 0.62 29.81
CA GLU A 211 -6.53 0.42 29.04
C GLU A 211 -6.88 1.64 28.17
N VAL A 212 -6.73 2.86 28.69
CA VAL A 212 -6.84 4.11 27.90
C VAL A 212 -5.87 4.09 26.73
N ILE A 213 -4.59 3.76 26.98
CA ILE A 213 -3.55 3.74 25.94
C ILE A 213 -3.89 2.69 24.87
N ARG A 214 -4.29 1.48 25.28
CA ARG A 214 -4.63 0.39 24.37
C ARG A 214 -5.81 0.73 23.45
N GLU A 215 -6.88 1.28 24.01
CA GLU A 215 -8.05 1.71 23.24
C GLU A 215 -7.69 2.87 22.30
N GLY A 216 -6.80 3.77 22.73
CA GLY A 216 -6.32 4.90 21.96
C GLY A 216 -5.49 4.46 20.75
N ASP A 217 -4.53 3.57 20.98
CA ASP A 217 -3.71 2.96 19.92
C ASP A 217 -4.58 2.20 18.92
N ALA A 218 -5.54 1.40 19.39
CA ALA A 218 -6.45 0.67 18.50
C ALA A 218 -7.24 1.60 17.57
N LYS A 219 -7.69 2.74 18.08
CA LYS A 219 -8.37 3.77 17.28
C LYS A 219 -7.44 4.47 16.31
N LEU A 220 -6.23 4.85 16.73
CA LEU A 220 -5.25 5.47 15.84
C LEU A 220 -4.91 4.53 14.68
N VAL A 221 -4.64 3.26 14.97
CA VAL A 221 -4.38 2.25 13.93
C VAL A 221 -5.56 2.11 12.98
N LYS A 222 -6.79 2.06 13.50
CA LYS A 222 -8.00 2.00 12.67
C LYS A 222 -8.16 3.26 11.79
N SER A 223 -7.95 4.45 12.36
CA SER A 223 -8.01 5.72 11.62
C SER A 223 -6.94 5.79 10.53
N HIS A 224 -5.71 5.36 10.83
CA HIS A 224 -4.64 5.28 9.83
C HIS A 224 -4.98 4.29 8.72
N ALA A 225 -5.54 3.13 9.04
CA ALA A 225 -5.96 2.14 8.06
C ALA A 225 -7.11 2.67 7.16
N GLU A 226 -8.09 3.35 7.74
CA GLU A 226 -9.18 4.00 7.00
C GLU A 226 -8.65 5.13 6.11
N GLN A 227 -7.72 5.94 6.61
CA GLN A 227 -7.10 7.00 5.84
C GLN A 227 -6.24 6.45 4.71
N GLU A 228 -5.42 5.42 4.94
CA GLU A 228 -4.67 4.73 3.89
C GLU A 228 -5.60 4.14 2.83
N LYS A 229 -6.71 3.51 3.25
CA LYS A 229 -7.70 2.99 2.32
C LYS A 229 -8.29 4.12 1.46
N LEU A 230 -8.67 5.24 2.07
CA LEU A 230 -9.17 6.40 1.34
C LEU A 230 -8.15 6.95 0.35
N TRP A 231 -6.87 7.04 0.74
CA TRP A 231 -5.79 7.46 -0.16
C TRP A 231 -5.59 6.48 -1.32
N ARG A 232 -5.66 5.17 -1.07
CA ARG A 232 -5.57 4.14 -2.12
C ARG A 232 -6.76 4.24 -3.08
N ASP A 233 -7.97 4.42 -2.57
CA ASP A 233 -9.18 4.56 -3.37
C ASP A 233 -9.13 5.84 -4.22
N GLN A 234 -8.74 6.97 -3.65
CA GLN A 234 -8.55 8.23 -4.38
C GLN A 234 -7.45 8.11 -5.45
N ARG A 235 -6.34 7.45 -5.12
CA ARG A 235 -5.25 7.23 -6.08
C ARG A 235 -5.72 6.35 -7.24
N SER A 236 -6.38 5.23 -6.95
CA SER A 236 -6.96 4.35 -7.96
C SER A 236 -7.95 5.08 -8.86
N GLN A 237 -8.79 5.95 -8.29
CA GLN A 237 -9.72 6.75 -9.08
C GLN A 237 -9.01 7.75 -10.00
N ARG A 238 -8.00 8.48 -9.49
CA ARG A 238 -7.19 9.39 -10.32
C ARG A 238 -6.48 8.66 -11.45
N SER A 239 -5.91 7.48 -11.17
CA SER A 239 -5.27 6.66 -12.20
C SER A 239 -6.27 6.23 -13.29
N LYS A 240 -7.48 5.81 -12.90
CA LYS A 240 -8.56 5.46 -13.85
C LYS A 240 -8.99 6.65 -14.71
N ASP A 241 -9.18 7.81 -14.09
CA ASP A 241 -9.59 9.04 -14.80
C ASP A 241 -8.51 9.47 -15.80
N ARG A 242 -7.23 9.35 -15.40
CA ARG A 242 -6.06 9.69 -16.22
C ARG A 242 -5.89 8.70 -17.38
N LEU A 243 -6.08 7.40 -17.15
CA LEU A 243 -6.10 6.39 -18.22
C LEU A 243 -7.22 6.66 -19.21
N SER A 244 -8.43 6.96 -18.73
CA SER A 244 -9.57 7.29 -19.59
C SER A 244 -9.29 8.52 -20.48
N GLN A 245 -8.57 9.52 -19.97
CA GLN A 245 -8.12 10.67 -20.76
C GLN A 245 -7.08 10.28 -21.81
N ILE A 246 -6.14 9.40 -21.47
CA ILE A 246 -5.13 8.89 -22.40
C ILE A 246 -5.79 8.06 -23.51
N GLU A 247 -6.73 7.17 -23.17
CA GLU A 247 -7.51 6.38 -24.14
C GLU A 247 -8.28 7.25 -25.12
N ALA A 248 -8.99 8.26 -24.60
CA ALA A 248 -9.74 9.20 -25.42
C ALA A 248 -8.83 9.94 -26.41
N LYS A 249 -7.62 10.30 -25.97
CA LYS A 249 -6.63 10.96 -26.83
C LYS A 249 -5.99 10.01 -27.85
N LEU A 250 -5.78 8.74 -27.51
CA LEU A 250 -5.23 7.73 -28.42
C LEU A 250 -6.28 7.16 -29.39
N GLY A 251 -7.56 7.51 -29.23
CA GLY A 251 -8.65 7.05 -30.10
C GLY A 251 -8.92 5.55 -30.00
N ILE A 252 -8.47 4.89 -28.93
CA ILE A 252 -8.64 3.46 -28.70
C ILE A 252 -9.79 3.23 -27.70
N LYS A 253 -10.66 2.25 -28.00
CA LYS A 253 -11.67 1.79 -27.04
C LYS A 253 -11.04 0.83 -26.02
N TRP A 254 -11.35 1.00 -24.74
CA TRP A 254 -10.86 0.18 -23.61
C TRP A 254 -10.87 -1.34 -23.85
N THR A 255 -11.88 -1.87 -24.54
CA THR A 255 -12.01 -3.31 -24.79
C THR A 255 -10.81 -3.93 -25.50
N THR A 256 -10.05 -3.13 -26.26
CA THR A 256 -8.80 -3.57 -26.90
C THR A 256 -7.55 -3.39 -26.03
N ALA A 257 -7.63 -2.63 -24.93
CA ALA A 257 -6.50 -2.33 -24.04
C ALA A 257 -6.41 -3.27 -22.82
N ASN A 258 -7.52 -3.83 -22.35
CA ASN A 258 -7.49 -4.90 -21.34
C ASN A 258 -7.06 -6.22 -22.00
N SER A 259 -5.78 -6.59 -21.81
CA SER A 259 -5.19 -7.80 -22.39
C SER A 259 -6.04 -9.04 -22.13
N ASP A 260 -6.53 -9.24 -20.90
CA ASP A 260 -7.20 -10.49 -20.50
C ASP A 260 -8.57 -10.64 -21.18
N THR A 261 -9.31 -9.53 -21.24
CA THR A 261 -10.62 -9.50 -21.91
C THR A 261 -10.43 -9.68 -23.43
N PHE A 262 -9.45 -8.99 -24.01
CA PHE A 262 -9.18 -9.05 -25.43
C PHE A 262 -8.66 -10.44 -25.86
N ILE A 263 -7.73 -11.04 -25.12
CA ILE A 263 -7.24 -12.40 -25.36
C ILE A 263 -8.38 -13.41 -25.26
N THR A 264 -9.26 -13.25 -24.27
CA THR A 264 -10.46 -14.11 -24.13
C THR A 264 -11.37 -13.99 -25.35
N GLN A 265 -11.59 -12.78 -25.87
CA GLN A 265 -12.36 -12.56 -27.10
C GLN A 265 -11.70 -13.22 -28.31
N CYS A 266 -10.40 -13.03 -28.52
CA CYS A 266 -9.65 -13.71 -29.59
C CYS A 266 -9.75 -15.23 -29.47
N ARG A 267 -9.67 -15.78 -28.25
CA ARG A 267 -9.78 -17.22 -27.99
C ARG A 267 -11.16 -17.75 -28.37
N MET A 268 -12.23 -17.06 -27.97
CA MET A 268 -13.61 -17.41 -28.34
C MET A 268 -13.82 -17.36 -29.85
N LEU A 269 -13.29 -16.33 -30.51
CA LEU A 269 -13.36 -16.17 -31.96
C LEU A 269 -12.70 -17.36 -32.67
N HIS A 270 -11.49 -17.76 -32.26
CA HIS A 270 -10.80 -18.92 -32.82
C HIS A 270 -11.55 -20.23 -32.53
N ALA A 271 -11.99 -20.46 -31.30
CA ALA A 271 -12.71 -21.69 -30.94
C ALA A 271 -13.98 -21.88 -31.79
N ASN A 272 -14.75 -20.81 -31.97
CA ASN A 272 -15.98 -20.83 -32.75
C ASN A 272 -15.70 -21.03 -34.25
N ALA A 273 -14.73 -20.29 -34.80
CA ALA A 273 -14.51 -20.27 -36.23
C ALA A 273 -14.00 -21.62 -36.79
N PHE A 274 -13.09 -22.28 -36.06
CA PHE A 274 -12.60 -23.60 -36.48
C PHE A 274 -13.63 -24.70 -36.24
N ALA A 275 -14.41 -24.64 -35.15
CA ALA A 275 -15.50 -25.58 -34.91
C ALA A 275 -16.60 -25.48 -35.99
N GLU A 276 -16.91 -24.26 -36.44
CA GLU A 276 -17.89 -24.00 -37.49
C GLU A 276 -17.41 -24.42 -38.88
N ALA A 277 -16.13 -24.16 -39.19
CA ALA A 277 -15.50 -24.63 -40.42
C ALA A 277 -15.53 -26.16 -40.57
N VAL A 278 -15.34 -26.90 -39.48
CA VAL A 278 -15.48 -28.37 -39.45
C VAL A 278 -16.92 -28.81 -39.72
N ARG A 279 -17.93 -28.05 -39.24
CA ARG A 279 -19.36 -28.39 -39.44
C ARG A 279 -19.86 -28.10 -40.85
N ARG A 280 -19.36 -27.06 -41.53
CA ARG A 280 -19.91 -26.54 -42.80
C ARG A 280 -19.45 -27.26 -44.08
N ARG A 281 -19.28 -28.60 -44.05
CA ARG A 281 -19.04 -29.48 -45.24
C ARG A 281 -17.61 -29.57 -45.78
N SER A 282 -16.59 -29.13 -45.03
CA SER A 282 -15.21 -29.47 -45.37
C SER A 282 -14.93 -30.93 -45.03
N ASN A 283 -14.74 -31.80 -46.04
CA ASN A 283 -14.15 -33.14 -45.82
C ASN A 283 -12.71 -33.06 -45.25
N LYS A 284 -12.13 -31.86 -45.18
CA LYS A 284 -10.80 -31.61 -44.61
C LYS A 284 -10.96 -31.21 -43.14
N LYS A 285 -10.31 -31.98 -42.25
CA LYS A 285 -10.16 -31.60 -40.85
C LYS A 285 -9.15 -30.46 -40.77
N LEU A 286 -9.62 -29.23 -40.52
CA LEU A 286 -8.73 -28.12 -40.22
C LEU A 286 -8.09 -28.37 -38.86
N GLN A 287 -6.76 -28.31 -38.81
CA GLN A 287 -6.01 -28.36 -37.55
C GLN A 287 -5.63 -26.95 -37.11
N GLN A 288 -5.63 -26.75 -35.79
CA GLN A 288 -5.07 -25.56 -35.14
C GLN A 288 -3.68 -25.92 -34.61
N ILE A 289 -2.75 -24.97 -34.62
CA ILE A 289 -1.50 -25.16 -33.90
C ILE A 289 -1.78 -25.16 -32.39
N SER A 290 -1.07 -25.99 -31.65
CA SER A 290 -1.10 -25.98 -30.19
C SER A 290 0.30 -25.68 -29.64
N ILE A 291 0.39 -25.34 -28.35
CA ILE A 291 1.69 -25.10 -27.72
C ILE A 291 2.51 -26.39 -27.65
N GLU A 292 1.86 -27.52 -27.39
CA GLU A 292 2.48 -28.84 -27.35
C GLU A 292 3.13 -29.16 -28.69
N LEU A 293 2.46 -28.84 -29.80
CA LEU A 293 3.02 -29.03 -31.11
C LEU A 293 4.28 -28.17 -31.30
N VAL A 294 4.28 -26.89 -30.92
CA VAL A 294 5.48 -26.02 -31.01
C VAL A 294 6.61 -26.51 -30.09
N GLU A 295 6.28 -27.11 -28.95
CA GLU A 295 7.23 -27.76 -28.05
C GLU A 295 7.84 -29.03 -28.65
N GLU A 296 7.02 -29.89 -29.28
CA GLU A 296 7.48 -31.09 -30.00
C GLU A 296 8.43 -30.75 -31.14
N LEU A 297 8.25 -29.60 -31.80
CA LEU A 297 9.20 -29.08 -32.79
C LEU A 297 10.52 -28.60 -32.18
N GLY A 298 10.63 -28.53 -30.86
CA GLY A 298 11.82 -28.05 -30.16
C GLY A 298 12.05 -26.54 -30.30
N LEU A 299 11.05 -25.75 -30.69
CA LEU A 299 11.21 -24.32 -30.95
C LEU A 299 10.89 -23.46 -29.73
N TYR A 300 9.89 -23.87 -28.95
CA TYR A 300 9.41 -23.09 -27.82
C TYR A 300 10.46 -22.95 -26.70
N GLN A 301 11.08 -24.08 -26.29
CA GLN A 301 12.00 -24.08 -25.16
C GLN A 301 13.25 -23.24 -25.41
N PRO A 302 13.97 -23.36 -26.54
CA PRO A 302 15.11 -22.49 -26.85
C PRO A 302 14.73 -21.00 -26.87
N TRP A 303 13.55 -20.67 -27.42
CA TRP A 303 13.08 -19.28 -27.46
C TRP A 303 12.77 -18.74 -26.07
N ASN A 304 11.99 -19.47 -25.28
CA ASN A 304 11.56 -19.03 -23.96
C ASN A 304 12.75 -18.97 -22.97
N GLN A 305 13.66 -19.94 -23.05
CA GLN A 305 14.82 -20.09 -22.16
C GLN A 305 16.08 -19.35 -22.63
N ALA A 306 16.05 -18.64 -23.76
CA ALA A 306 17.16 -17.81 -24.20
C ALA A 306 17.65 -16.88 -23.06
N THR A 307 18.92 -16.54 -23.03
CA THR A 307 19.48 -15.64 -22.00
C THR A 307 19.24 -14.17 -22.34
N GLY A 308 19.40 -13.79 -23.61
CA GLY A 308 19.11 -12.45 -24.12
C GLY A 308 17.70 -12.31 -24.68
N SER A 309 17.37 -11.17 -25.29
CA SER A 309 16.11 -10.99 -26.00
C SER A 309 16.02 -11.92 -27.22
N SER A 310 14.83 -12.43 -27.54
CA SER A 310 14.64 -13.42 -28.61
C SER A 310 13.31 -13.25 -29.31
N VAL A 311 13.28 -13.61 -30.60
CA VAL A 311 12.10 -13.50 -31.47
C VAL A 311 11.76 -14.86 -32.06
N LEU A 312 10.50 -15.27 -31.95
CA LEU A 312 9.93 -16.44 -32.61
C LEU A 312 8.94 -15.96 -33.67
N ILE A 313 9.18 -16.34 -34.92
CA ILE A 313 8.32 -15.98 -36.05
C ILE A 313 7.62 -17.24 -36.52
N LEU A 314 6.29 -17.25 -36.54
CA LEU A 314 5.49 -18.34 -37.05
C LEU A 314 4.78 -17.89 -38.32
N SER A 315 4.91 -18.67 -39.41
CA SER A 315 4.36 -18.28 -40.69
C SER A 315 3.73 -19.43 -41.47
N GLY A 316 2.45 -19.35 -41.78
CA GLY A 316 1.72 -20.44 -42.41
C GLY A 316 0.89 -19.95 -43.58
N TYR A 317 0.71 -20.80 -44.58
CA TYR A 317 -0.35 -20.56 -45.57
C TYR A 317 -1.68 -20.83 -44.88
N ASN A 318 -2.53 -19.81 -44.83
CA ASN A 318 -3.85 -19.92 -44.25
C ASN A 318 -4.78 -20.65 -45.23
N PHE A 319 -5.78 -21.35 -44.69
CA PHE A 319 -6.83 -21.94 -45.50
C PHE A 319 -7.83 -20.84 -45.87
N ASP A 320 -7.67 -20.29 -47.07
CA ASP A 320 -8.61 -19.31 -47.61
C ASP A 320 -9.95 -19.99 -47.96
N MET A 321 -10.95 -19.80 -47.11
CA MET A 321 -12.34 -20.02 -47.49
C MET A 321 -12.89 -18.74 -48.11
N TYR A 322 -12.61 -18.53 -49.40
CA TYR A 322 -13.16 -17.43 -50.19
C TYR A 322 -14.67 -17.26 -50.04
N GLU A 323 -15.40 -18.36 -49.82
CA GLU A 323 -16.87 -18.36 -49.68
C GLU A 323 -17.38 -17.83 -48.35
N THR A 324 -16.61 -17.94 -47.26
CA THR A 324 -17.08 -17.52 -45.93
C THR A 324 -16.60 -16.13 -45.53
N GLY A 325 -15.62 -15.58 -46.25
CA GLY A 325 -14.96 -14.31 -45.89
C GLY A 325 -14.18 -14.36 -44.57
N LEU A 326 -14.11 -15.54 -43.93
CA LEU A 326 -13.40 -15.74 -42.69
C LEU A 326 -11.91 -15.92 -42.99
N TYR A 327 -11.14 -14.86 -42.77
CA TYR A 327 -9.68 -14.91 -42.85
C TYR A 327 -9.12 -15.54 -41.57
N LEU A 328 -9.23 -16.87 -41.44
CA LEU A 328 -8.75 -17.58 -40.25
C LEU A 328 -7.28 -17.93 -40.38
N CYS A 329 -6.53 -17.67 -39.33
CA CYS A 329 -5.16 -18.13 -39.21
C CYS A 329 -5.06 -19.26 -38.19
N TRP A 330 -4.65 -20.42 -38.67
CA TRP A 330 -4.52 -21.63 -37.85
C TRP A 330 -3.36 -21.54 -36.84
N LEU A 331 -2.48 -20.54 -36.99
CA LEU A 331 -1.40 -20.22 -36.06
C LEU A 331 -1.84 -19.34 -34.88
N SER A 332 -2.88 -18.51 -35.07
CA SER A 332 -3.33 -17.55 -34.06
C SER A 332 -3.75 -18.17 -32.72
N PRO A 333 -4.35 -19.37 -32.63
CA PRO A 333 -4.64 -20.03 -31.35
C PRO A 333 -3.42 -20.16 -30.42
N PHE A 334 -2.22 -20.39 -30.97
CA PHE A 334 -1.00 -20.46 -30.17
C PHE A 334 -0.71 -19.13 -29.46
N THR A 335 -0.90 -17.99 -30.14
CA THR A 335 -0.61 -16.68 -29.55
C THR A 335 -1.51 -16.37 -28.36
N THR A 336 -2.80 -16.74 -28.43
CA THR A 336 -3.74 -16.58 -27.32
C THR A 336 -3.40 -17.48 -26.15
N THR A 337 -3.11 -18.76 -26.39
CA THR A 337 -2.72 -19.72 -25.35
C THR A 337 -1.41 -19.31 -24.69
N LEU A 338 -0.45 -18.83 -25.47
CA LEU A 338 0.84 -18.35 -24.97
C LEU A 338 0.68 -17.12 -24.09
N ALA A 339 -0.15 -16.16 -24.51
CA ALA A 339 -0.44 -14.96 -23.73
C ALA A 339 -1.08 -15.35 -22.39
N ASP A 340 -2.03 -16.29 -22.40
CA ASP A 340 -2.67 -16.79 -21.17
C ASP A 340 -1.68 -17.42 -20.21
N ILE A 341 -0.79 -18.29 -20.70
CA ILE A 341 0.22 -18.97 -19.87
C ILE A 341 1.12 -17.94 -19.19
N HIS A 342 1.53 -16.88 -19.90
CA HIS A 342 2.42 -15.88 -19.33
C HIS A 342 1.70 -14.84 -18.45
N LEU A 343 0.41 -14.60 -18.69
CA LEU A 343 -0.44 -13.83 -17.78
C LEU A 343 -0.72 -14.60 -16.48
N SER A 344 -1.04 -15.89 -16.55
CA SER A 344 -1.32 -16.72 -15.37
C SER A 344 -0.09 -16.97 -14.50
N ASN A 345 1.11 -16.94 -15.09
CA ASN A 345 2.39 -17.12 -14.39
C ASN A 345 2.95 -15.83 -13.79
N GLN A 346 2.14 -14.78 -13.62
CA GLN A 346 2.49 -13.59 -12.85
C GLN A 346 2.47 -13.91 -11.35
N PHE A 347 3.48 -14.63 -10.87
CA PHE A 347 3.63 -14.89 -9.44
C PHE A 347 4.04 -13.60 -8.69
N PRO A 348 3.66 -13.45 -7.40
CA PRO A 348 4.10 -12.33 -6.57
C PRO A 348 5.63 -12.38 -6.41
N GLY A 349 6.35 -11.63 -7.24
CA GLY A 349 7.81 -11.55 -7.24
C GLY A 349 8.47 -11.69 -8.61
N SER A 350 7.86 -12.41 -9.56
CA SER A 350 8.32 -12.45 -10.96
C SER A 350 7.52 -11.46 -11.79
N LYS A 351 8.15 -10.36 -12.23
CA LYS A 351 7.53 -9.36 -13.10
C LYS A 351 7.55 -9.80 -14.56
N ASN A 352 6.97 -10.98 -14.84
CA ASN A 352 6.64 -11.31 -16.23
C ASN A 352 5.55 -10.33 -16.66
N ARG A 353 5.79 -9.59 -17.73
CA ARG A 353 4.82 -8.67 -18.31
C ARG A 353 4.43 -9.18 -19.69
N VAL A 354 3.18 -9.01 -20.07
CA VAL A 354 2.67 -9.44 -21.38
C VAL A 354 2.09 -8.22 -22.09
N LEU A 355 2.47 -8.05 -23.35
CA LEU A 355 1.82 -7.16 -24.30
C LEU A 355 1.30 -8.03 -25.44
N PHE A 356 0.01 -7.96 -25.69
CA PHE A 356 -0.67 -8.77 -26.69
C PHE A 356 -1.42 -7.88 -27.67
N PHE A 357 -1.18 -8.08 -28.96
CA PHE A 357 -1.96 -7.46 -30.01
C PHE A 357 -2.38 -8.50 -31.03
N SER A 358 -3.61 -8.40 -31.51
CA SER A 358 -4.11 -9.18 -32.63
C SER A 358 -4.78 -8.26 -33.63
N ALA A 359 -4.59 -8.53 -34.92
CA ALA A 359 -5.31 -7.82 -35.97
C ALA A 359 -6.83 -8.13 -35.98
N TYR A 360 -7.27 -9.18 -35.28
CA TYR A 360 -8.70 -9.48 -35.11
C TYR A 360 -9.27 -8.67 -33.95
N ARG A 361 -10.20 -7.74 -34.22
CA ARG A 361 -10.73 -6.82 -33.19
C ARG A 361 -12.15 -7.09 -32.72
N ASP A 362 -13.00 -7.75 -33.50
CA ASP A 362 -14.43 -7.92 -33.15
C ASP A 362 -15.04 -9.20 -33.75
N GLU A 363 -16.04 -9.82 -33.12
CA GLU A 363 -16.85 -10.85 -33.78
C GLU A 363 -17.59 -10.30 -35.01
N ALA A 364 -17.94 -9.02 -35.03
CA ALA A 364 -18.45 -8.34 -36.21
C ALA A 364 -17.42 -8.26 -37.35
N SER A 365 -16.12 -8.35 -37.02
CA SER A 365 -15.02 -8.35 -38.00
C SER A 365 -14.81 -9.70 -38.71
N ARG A 366 -15.65 -10.72 -38.43
CA ARG A 366 -15.68 -11.97 -39.22
C ARG A 366 -15.87 -11.74 -40.73
N PHE A 367 -16.37 -10.57 -41.12
CA PHE A 367 -16.58 -10.17 -42.52
C PHE A 367 -15.87 -8.85 -42.88
N GLN A 368 -14.83 -8.46 -42.13
CA GLN A 368 -14.16 -7.19 -42.37
C GLN A 368 -13.55 -7.15 -43.77
N LYS A 369 -13.94 -6.15 -44.55
CA LYS A 369 -13.29 -5.84 -45.82
C LYS A 369 -11.85 -5.41 -45.52
N ARG A 370 -10.89 -5.77 -46.38
CA ARG A 370 -9.46 -5.37 -46.31
C ARG A 370 -9.22 -3.87 -46.03
N THR A 371 -10.20 -3.02 -46.32
CA THR A 371 -10.14 -1.58 -46.08
C THR A 371 -10.12 -1.17 -44.61
N GLU A 372 -10.55 -2.04 -43.68
CA GLU A 372 -10.64 -1.74 -42.24
C GLU A 372 -9.54 -2.41 -41.39
N LEU A 373 -8.47 -2.92 -42.03
CA LEU A 373 -7.33 -3.46 -41.30
C LEU A 373 -6.74 -2.42 -40.34
N PRO A 374 -6.31 -2.83 -39.13
CA PRO A 374 -5.63 -1.93 -38.22
C PRO A 374 -4.36 -1.40 -38.87
N ASP A 375 -4.04 -0.14 -38.61
CA ASP A 375 -2.76 0.44 -38.98
C ASP A 375 -1.71 0.22 -37.88
N LEU A 376 -0.46 0.56 -38.19
CA LEU A 376 0.63 0.50 -37.22
C LEU A 376 0.37 1.41 -36.01
N ASP A 377 -0.40 2.49 -36.19
CA ASP A 377 -0.77 3.41 -35.12
C ASP A 377 -1.59 2.73 -34.02
N GLN A 378 -2.59 1.98 -34.45
CA GLN A 378 -3.45 1.18 -33.59
C GLN A 378 -2.69 0.10 -32.82
N LEU A 379 -1.65 -0.50 -33.42
CA LEU A 379 -0.73 -1.40 -32.72
C LEU A 379 0.00 -0.65 -31.61
N LEU A 380 0.71 0.44 -31.97
CA LEU A 380 1.54 1.18 -31.02
C LEU A 380 0.72 1.73 -29.84
N ASN A 381 -0.43 2.35 -30.12
CA ASN A 381 -1.33 2.87 -29.10
C ASN A 381 -1.84 1.75 -28.17
N SER A 382 -2.13 0.56 -28.71
CA SER A 382 -2.53 -0.59 -27.90
C SER A 382 -1.42 -1.06 -26.97
N LEU A 383 -0.19 -1.15 -27.46
CA LEU A 383 0.98 -1.55 -26.66
C LEU A 383 1.25 -0.52 -25.55
N ILE A 384 1.22 0.78 -25.88
CA ILE A 384 1.40 1.87 -24.91
C ILE A 384 0.35 1.78 -23.80
N LEU A 385 -0.94 1.64 -24.16
CA LEU A 385 -2.02 1.53 -23.18
C LEU A 385 -1.83 0.31 -22.27
N GLN A 386 -1.53 -0.85 -22.83
CA GLN A 386 -1.30 -2.06 -22.03
C GLN A 386 -0.13 -1.90 -21.04
N MET A 387 0.94 -1.20 -21.41
CA MET A 387 2.03 -0.87 -20.48
C MET A 387 1.57 0.04 -19.34
N LEU A 388 0.78 1.07 -19.67
CA LEU A 388 0.23 1.99 -18.66
C LEU A 388 -0.74 1.31 -17.68
N HIS A 389 -1.31 0.16 -18.05
CA HIS A 389 -2.15 -0.66 -17.16
C HIS A 389 -1.39 -1.51 -16.16
N TRP A 390 -0.07 -1.65 -16.31
CA TRP A 390 0.70 -2.37 -15.32
C TRP A 390 0.69 -1.66 -13.96
N ASP A 391 0.70 -2.46 -12.88
CA ASP A 391 0.62 -1.93 -11.51
C ASP A 391 1.61 -0.79 -11.26
N ASN A 392 1.06 0.37 -10.87
CA ASN A 392 1.77 1.62 -10.60
C ASN A 392 2.52 2.25 -11.80
N PHE A 393 2.52 1.64 -12.98
CA PHE A 393 3.32 2.10 -14.12
C PHE A 393 2.86 3.47 -14.63
N LEU A 394 1.56 3.70 -14.73
CA LEU A 394 1.01 5.03 -15.04
C LEU A 394 1.43 6.10 -14.02
N GLU A 395 1.47 5.74 -12.74
CA GLU A 395 1.82 6.69 -11.68
C GLU A 395 3.30 7.08 -11.74
N GLU A 396 4.16 6.10 -12.03
CA GLU A 396 5.61 6.29 -12.12
C GLU A 396 6.04 6.95 -13.44
N HIS A 397 5.41 6.56 -14.55
CA HIS A 397 5.89 6.84 -15.91
C HIS A 397 4.86 7.49 -16.83
N GLY A 398 3.64 7.76 -16.36
CA GLY A 398 2.59 8.38 -17.19
C GLY A 398 2.98 9.74 -17.77
N HIS A 399 3.90 10.46 -17.13
CA HIS A 399 4.42 11.73 -17.63
C HIS A 399 5.13 11.62 -18.99
N LEU A 400 5.66 10.44 -19.34
CA LEU A 400 6.27 10.17 -20.65
C LEU A 400 5.25 10.21 -21.80
N VAL A 401 3.96 10.07 -21.47
CA VAL A 401 2.87 9.97 -22.45
C VAL A 401 1.91 11.17 -22.35
N GLU A 402 2.05 12.04 -21.35
CA GLU A 402 1.13 13.16 -21.10
C GLU A 402 1.26 14.36 -22.06
N GLY A 403 2.20 14.31 -23.00
CA GLY A 403 2.38 15.31 -24.05
C GLY A 403 1.18 15.43 -25.00
N ASN A 404 1.35 16.21 -26.07
CA ASN A 404 0.34 16.27 -27.12
C ASN A 404 0.20 14.87 -27.74
N MET A 405 -0.91 14.19 -27.48
CA MET A 405 -1.18 12.82 -27.95
C MET A 405 -1.71 12.78 -29.39
N ASN A 406 -2.02 13.94 -29.97
CA ASN A 406 -2.26 14.11 -31.41
C ASN A 406 -0.93 14.22 -32.16
N VAL A 407 -0.01 13.30 -31.87
CA VAL A 407 1.29 13.23 -32.53
C VAL A 407 1.26 12.21 -33.66
N GLY A 408 2.27 12.27 -34.51
CA GLY A 408 2.44 11.30 -35.57
C GLY A 408 2.93 9.95 -35.03
N ILE A 409 3.07 9.01 -35.96
CA ILE A 409 3.55 7.66 -35.67
C ILE A 409 4.96 7.67 -35.06
N ARG A 410 5.81 8.63 -35.47
CA ARG A 410 7.19 8.74 -35.00
C ARG A 410 7.26 9.04 -33.51
N GLU A 411 6.44 9.95 -33.02
CA GLU A 411 6.41 10.27 -31.60
C GLU A 411 5.85 9.10 -30.79
N ARG A 412 4.89 8.33 -31.32
CA ARG A 412 4.40 7.10 -30.66
C ARG A 412 5.48 6.02 -30.58
N ILE A 413 6.30 5.89 -31.62
CA ILE A 413 7.50 5.03 -31.61
C ILE A 413 8.43 5.46 -30.47
N GLU A 414 8.74 6.76 -30.36
CA GLU A 414 9.61 7.27 -29.30
C GLU A 414 8.98 7.13 -27.91
N MET A 415 7.67 7.37 -27.74
CA MET A 415 6.96 7.10 -26.48
C MET A 415 7.08 5.63 -26.07
N LEU A 416 6.87 4.69 -27.00
CA LEU A 416 6.98 3.27 -26.69
C LEU A 416 8.43 2.89 -26.37
N LYS A 417 9.43 3.46 -27.05
CA LYS A 417 10.85 3.30 -26.71
C LYS A 417 11.14 3.81 -25.30
N ASP A 418 10.67 5.00 -24.93
CA ASP A 418 10.85 5.57 -23.60
C ASP A 418 10.22 4.69 -22.50
N LEU A 419 9.00 4.19 -22.74
CA LEU A 419 8.32 3.28 -21.81
C LEU A 419 9.06 1.94 -21.67
N LEU A 420 9.62 1.40 -22.75
CA LEU A 420 10.43 0.17 -22.71
C LEU A 420 11.80 0.41 -22.08
N GLY A 421 12.34 1.63 -22.20
CA GLY A 421 13.62 2.03 -21.61
C GLY A 421 13.58 2.09 -20.08
N VAL A 422 12.43 2.43 -19.49
CA VAL A 422 12.24 2.47 -18.01
C VAL A 422 11.95 1.09 -17.39
N CYS A 423 11.66 0.06 -18.19
CA CYS A 423 11.51 -1.31 -17.70
C CYS A 423 12.81 -1.79 -17.02
N LYS A 424 12.69 -2.53 -15.92
CA LYS A 424 13.89 -3.00 -15.18
C LYS A 424 14.60 -4.10 -15.96
N SER A 425 15.92 -4.15 -15.89
CA SER A 425 16.71 -5.21 -16.55
C SER A 425 16.42 -6.62 -16.03
N SER A 426 15.90 -6.72 -14.80
CA SER A 426 15.42 -7.97 -14.21
C SER A 426 14.09 -8.46 -14.78
N ASP A 427 13.34 -7.59 -15.45
CA ASP A 427 12.00 -7.92 -15.91
C ASP A 427 12.06 -8.70 -17.23
N LYS A 428 11.05 -9.55 -17.44
CA LYS A 428 10.89 -10.32 -18.67
C LYS A 428 9.59 -9.90 -19.33
N LEU A 429 9.70 -9.34 -20.53
CA LEU A 429 8.58 -8.85 -21.32
C LEU A 429 8.25 -9.84 -22.44
N TYR A 430 7.01 -10.28 -22.50
CA TYR A 430 6.46 -11.08 -23.59
C TYR A 430 5.67 -10.18 -24.53
N LEU A 431 6.16 -9.98 -25.75
CA LEU A 431 5.46 -9.22 -26.78
C LEU A 431 4.90 -10.19 -27.81
N ILE A 432 3.58 -10.30 -27.89
CA ILE A 432 2.89 -11.25 -28.74
C ILE A 432 2.08 -10.47 -29.76
N ILE A 433 2.44 -10.60 -31.03
CA ILE A 433 1.77 -9.94 -32.16
C ILE A 433 1.19 -11.02 -33.06
N ASP A 434 -0.14 -11.12 -33.02
CA ASP A 434 -0.91 -12.02 -33.84
C ASP A 434 -1.35 -11.31 -35.14
N ARG A 435 -0.97 -11.89 -36.29
CA ARG A 435 -1.29 -11.38 -37.64
C ARG A 435 -0.67 -10.02 -37.96
N ILE A 436 0.65 -9.93 -37.92
CA ILE A 436 1.37 -8.71 -38.36
C ILE A 436 1.13 -8.38 -39.85
N ASP A 437 0.77 -9.37 -40.66
CA ASP A 437 0.35 -9.22 -42.06
C ASP A 437 -1.03 -8.56 -42.20
N GLY A 438 -1.82 -8.54 -41.13
CA GLY A 438 -3.07 -7.80 -41.04
C GLY A 438 -2.90 -6.33 -40.64
N ILE A 439 -1.66 -5.83 -40.50
CA ILE A 439 -1.38 -4.45 -40.08
C ILE A 439 -0.94 -3.62 -41.30
N ARG A 440 -1.63 -2.52 -41.58
CA ARG A 440 -1.27 -1.60 -42.67
C ARG A 440 -0.02 -0.79 -42.30
N ALA A 441 0.95 -0.70 -43.21
CA ALA A 441 2.14 0.11 -42.98
C ALA A 441 1.83 1.62 -43.18
N PRO A 442 2.57 2.52 -42.53
CA PRO A 442 2.26 3.96 -42.45
C PRO A 442 2.23 4.72 -43.79
N ASP A 443 2.77 4.16 -44.86
CA ASP A 443 2.86 4.81 -46.19
C ASP A 443 2.48 3.84 -47.33
N ASP A 444 1.64 2.86 -47.06
CA ASP A 444 1.25 1.88 -48.08
C ASP A 444 0.31 2.53 -49.11
N ASP A 445 0.89 3.05 -50.20
CA ASP A 445 0.27 2.93 -51.52
C ASP A 445 -0.02 1.44 -51.75
N GLU A 446 -1.21 1.10 -52.26
CA GLU A 446 -1.79 -0.27 -52.34
C GLU A 446 -0.87 -1.37 -52.92
N SER A 447 0.30 -1.01 -53.48
CA SER A 447 1.29 -1.90 -54.09
C SER A 447 2.45 -2.37 -53.19
N CYS A 448 2.52 -1.98 -51.90
CA CYS A 448 3.68 -2.36 -51.07
C CYS A 448 3.62 -3.81 -50.56
N GLU A 449 4.10 -4.75 -51.37
CA GLU A 449 4.24 -6.19 -51.06
C GLU A 449 5.12 -6.55 -49.84
N ASP A 450 5.65 -5.57 -49.10
CA ASP A 450 6.63 -5.78 -48.01
C ASP A 450 6.21 -5.16 -46.66
N SER A 451 4.90 -4.95 -46.46
CA SER A 451 4.34 -4.36 -45.23
C SER A 451 4.75 -5.11 -43.96
N VAL A 452 4.72 -6.44 -43.99
CA VAL A 452 5.14 -7.31 -42.86
C VAL A 452 6.59 -7.01 -42.45
N SER A 453 7.50 -6.98 -43.42
CA SER A 453 8.92 -6.74 -43.21
C SER A 453 9.18 -5.36 -42.62
N ARG A 454 8.47 -4.33 -43.13
CA ARG A 454 8.58 -2.95 -42.66
C ARG A 454 8.06 -2.82 -41.23
N ASN A 455 6.86 -3.32 -40.96
CA ASN A 455 6.26 -3.29 -39.62
C ASN A 455 7.13 -4.05 -38.62
N LEU A 456 7.60 -5.24 -38.97
CA LEU A 456 8.49 -6.02 -38.11
C LEU A 456 9.81 -5.28 -37.83
N GLY A 457 10.43 -4.70 -38.86
CA GLY A 457 11.66 -3.92 -38.71
C GLY A 457 11.50 -2.77 -37.71
N LEU A 458 10.41 -2.00 -37.83
CA LEU A 458 10.10 -0.90 -36.92
C LEU A 458 9.89 -1.39 -35.47
N ILE A 459 9.15 -2.49 -35.31
CA ILE A 459 8.90 -3.05 -33.98
C ILE A 459 10.20 -3.58 -33.35
N LEU A 460 11.07 -4.24 -34.13
CA LEU A 460 12.37 -4.70 -33.65
C LEU A 460 13.28 -3.53 -33.23
N GLU A 461 13.27 -2.44 -33.99
CA GLU A 461 13.98 -1.20 -33.62
C GLU A 461 13.48 -0.64 -32.28
N ILE A 462 12.16 -0.60 -32.07
CA ILE A 462 11.57 -0.18 -30.80
C ILE A 462 12.07 -1.05 -29.65
N ILE A 463 12.00 -2.38 -29.80
CA ILE A 463 12.31 -3.31 -28.71
C ILE A 463 13.82 -3.35 -28.42
N ASP A 464 14.69 -3.02 -29.37
CA ASP A 464 16.13 -2.95 -29.11
C ASP A 464 16.49 -1.87 -28.07
N THR A 465 15.64 -0.86 -27.90
CA THR A 465 15.78 0.16 -26.84
C THR A 465 15.38 -0.34 -25.45
N ALA A 466 14.72 -1.49 -25.35
CA ALA A 466 14.29 -2.02 -24.08
C ALA A 466 15.49 -2.33 -23.17
N SER A 467 15.36 -1.92 -21.91
CA SER A 467 16.32 -2.23 -20.84
C SER A 467 16.13 -3.64 -20.27
N CYS A 468 14.97 -4.24 -20.52
CA CYS A 468 14.56 -5.57 -20.04
C CYS A 468 14.76 -6.67 -21.10
N THR A 469 14.61 -7.93 -20.68
CA THR A 469 14.69 -9.07 -21.61
C THR A 469 13.35 -9.27 -22.31
N VAL A 470 13.35 -9.23 -23.65
CA VAL A 470 12.11 -9.33 -24.44
C VAL A 470 12.01 -10.67 -25.18
N ARG A 471 10.87 -11.33 -25.02
CA ARG A 471 10.44 -12.55 -25.71
C ARG A 471 9.34 -12.16 -26.68
N MET A 472 9.68 -12.03 -27.95
CA MET A 472 8.72 -11.64 -28.98
C MET A 472 8.21 -12.86 -29.73
N VAL A 473 6.89 -12.93 -29.95
CA VAL A 473 6.26 -13.87 -30.89
C VAL A 473 5.52 -13.09 -31.95
N VAL A 474 5.69 -13.47 -33.20
CA VAL A 474 5.02 -12.87 -34.34
C VAL A 474 4.37 -13.96 -35.18
N VAL A 475 3.07 -13.83 -35.43
CA VAL A 475 2.35 -14.67 -36.39
C VAL A 475 2.08 -13.87 -37.67
N ALA A 476 2.33 -14.49 -38.82
CA ALA A 476 2.05 -13.90 -40.12
C ALA A 476 1.57 -14.95 -41.14
N ASP A 477 0.70 -14.56 -42.07
CA ASP A 477 0.44 -15.36 -43.27
C ASP A 477 1.70 -15.49 -44.13
N ALA A 478 1.98 -16.70 -44.61
CA ALA A 478 3.10 -16.98 -45.54
C ALA A 478 3.04 -16.13 -46.82
N SER A 479 1.84 -15.83 -47.31
CA SER A 479 1.63 -14.97 -48.49
C SER A 479 2.06 -13.52 -48.26
N GLY A 480 1.97 -13.03 -47.02
CA GLY A 480 2.46 -11.71 -46.61
C GLY A 480 3.98 -11.56 -46.72
N TRP A 481 4.71 -12.66 -46.93
CA TRP A 481 6.16 -12.69 -47.13
C TRP A 481 6.58 -12.90 -48.58
N SER A 482 5.72 -12.56 -49.55
CA SER A 482 5.81 -12.86 -50.99
C SER A 482 7.19 -12.72 -51.68
N LYS A 483 8.12 -11.91 -51.14
CA LYS A 483 9.51 -11.75 -51.63
C LYS A 483 10.56 -12.62 -50.93
N VAL A 484 10.16 -13.46 -49.99
CA VAL A 484 11.01 -14.36 -49.21
C VAL A 484 10.65 -15.79 -49.56
N ARG A 485 11.24 -16.29 -50.65
CA ARG A 485 10.84 -17.55 -51.28
C ARG A 485 11.44 -18.77 -50.58
N THR A 486 12.53 -18.58 -49.83
CA THR A 486 13.25 -19.65 -49.13
C THR A 486 13.59 -19.27 -47.68
N GLU A 487 13.92 -20.27 -46.87
CA GLU A 487 14.46 -20.09 -45.51
C GLU A 487 15.79 -19.32 -45.52
N THR A 488 16.63 -19.56 -46.53
CA THR A 488 17.88 -18.84 -46.76
C THR A 488 17.68 -17.35 -47.08
N ASP A 489 16.58 -16.99 -47.76
CA ASP A 489 16.22 -15.58 -48.00
C ASP A 489 15.86 -14.86 -46.69
N MET A 490 15.17 -15.55 -45.76
CA MET A 490 14.85 -15.01 -44.44
C MET A 490 16.10 -14.81 -43.59
N GLU A 491 16.99 -15.80 -43.54
CA GLU A 491 18.23 -15.67 -42.77
C GLU A 491 19.13 -14.57 -43.36
N GLY A 492 19.16 -14.46 -44.69
CA GLY A 492 19.81 -13.37 -45.41
C GLY A 492 19.21 -12.02 -45.02
N ARG A 493 17.87 -11.87 -45.04
CA ARG A 493 17.18 -10.65 -44.62
C ARG A 493 17.37 -10.36 -43.13
N TRP A 494 17.34 -11.35 -42.26
CA TRP A 494 17.63 -11.19 -40.84
C TRP A 494 19.07 -10.71 -40.63
N LYS A 495 20.05 -11.28 -41.33
CA LYS A 495 21.44 -10.79 -41.31
C LYS A 495 21.54 -9.34 -41.81
N ILE A 496 20.77 -9.01 -42.85
CA ILE A 496 20.68 -7.64 -43.38
C ILE A 496 20.04 -6.70 -42.35
N TRP A 497 18.90 -7.05 -41.75
CA TRP A 497 18.25 -6.27 -40.69
C TRP A 497 19.14 -6.11 -39.47
N LYS A 498 19.77 -7.20 -39.02
CA LYS A 498 20.73 -7.19 -37.92
C LYS A 498 21.87 -6.20 -38.20
N ARG A 499 22.33 -6.13 -39.46
CA ARG A 499 23.38 -5.19 -39.89
C ARG A 499 22.87 -3.76 -40.10
N GLN A 500 21.67 -3.57 -40.64
CA GLN A 500 21.09 -2.26 -40.97
C GLN A 500 20.53 -1.53 -39.75
N ILE A 501 19.78 -2.26 -38.92
CA ILE A 501 19.14 -1.74 -37.70
C ILE A 501 20.11 -1.82 -36.51
N GLY A 502 21.19 -2.61 -36.63
CA GLY A 502 22.17 -2.77 -35.56
C GLY A 502 21.67 -3.63 -34.40
N LEU A 503 20.73 -4.56 -34.64
CA LEU A 503 20.12 -5.44 -33.64
C LEU A 503 21.20 -6.31 -32.97
N SER A 504 21.81 -5.81 -31.91
CA SER A 504 22.88 -6.51 -31.21
C SER A 504 22.33 -7.52 -30.20
N LYS A 505 21.12 -7.29 -29.70
CA LYS A 505 20.53 -7.98 -28.53
C LYS A 505 19.72 -9.24 -28.84
N PHE A 506 19.36 -9.48 -30.10
CA PHE A 506 18.39 -10.54 -30.44
C PHE A 506 19.02 -11.79 -31.08
N SER A 507 18.59 -12.94 -30.57
CA SER A 507 18.62 -14.21 -31.32
C SER A 507 17.26 -14.42 -31.99
N MET A 508 17.29 -14.75 -33.29
CA MET A 508 16.09 -15.21 -34.00
C MET A 508 16.01 -16.73 -33.87
N ILE A 509 14.84 -17.23 -33.50
CA ILE A 509 14.54 -18.66 -33.48
C ILE A 509 13.38 -18.90 -34.45
N CYS A 510 13.56 -19.94 -35.27
CA CYS A 510 13.19 -20.03 -36.69
C CYS A 510 11.71 -19.82 -37.07
N LYS A 511 11.53 -19.52 -38.38
CA LYS A 511 10.29 -19.49 -39.15
C LYS A 511 9.84 -20.91 -39.51
N VAL A 512 8.75 -21.37 -38.91
CA VAL A 512 8.05 -22.59 -39.37
C VAL A 512 7.13 -22.22 -40.52
N GLY A 513 7.50 -22.58 -41.76
CA GLY A 513 6.66 -22.45 -42.94
C GLY A 513 5.78 -23.68 -43.15
N TRP A 514 4.49 -23.63 -42.80
CA TRP A 514 3.59 -24.78 -42.94
C TRP A 514 2.41 -24.53 -43.88
N ASN A 515 2.05 -25.58 -44.64
CA ASN A 515 0.86 -25.61 -45.46
C ASN A 515 -0.17 -26.54 -44.81
N GLN A 516 -1.33 -25.99 -44.43
CA GLN A 516 -2.39 -26.75 -43.76
C GLN A 516 -2.91 -27.92 -44.60
N ALA A 517 -2.77 -27.87 -45.93
CA ALA A 517 -3.16 -28.97 -46.82
C ALA A 517 -2.31 -30.25 -46.65
N GLU A 518 -1.05 -30.11 -46.22
CA GLU A 518 -0.10 -31.23 -46.09
C GLU A 518 -0.31 -32.01 -44.78
N ILE A 519 -0.83 -31.34 -43.75
CA ILE A 519 -1.10 -31.89 -42.42
C ILE A 519 -2.13 -33.03 -42.47
N THR A 520 -3.10 -32.97 -43.38
CA THR A 520 -4.12 -34.02 -43.56
C THR A 520 -3.54 -35.39 -43.97
N HIS A 521 -2.33 -35.43 -44.53
CA HIS A 521 -1.64 -36.66 -44.92
C HIS A 521 -0.49 -37.04 -43.97
N ALA A 522 -0.10 -36.16 -43.04
CA ALA A 522 1.13 -36.28 -42.25
C ALA A 522 1.00 -37.09 -40.94
N GLN A 523 -0.01 -37.96 -40.79
CA GLN A 523 0.09 -39.06 -39.81
C GLN A 523 1.18 -40.10 -40.17
N GLY A 524 2.00 -39.85 -41.20
CA GLY A 524 3.16 -40.68 -41.53
C GLY A 524 4.21 -40.07 -42.47
N VAL A 525 4.22 -38.76 -42.75
CA VAL A 525 5.22 -38.15 -43.66
C VAL A 525 5.79 -36.86 -43.07
N SER A 526 7.11 -36.87 -42.89
CA SER A 526 7.98 -35.74 -42.54
C SER A 526 7.72 -34.54 -43.45
N GLY A 527 7.08 -33.51 -42.91
CA GLY A 527 7.16 -32.16 -43.47
C GLY A 527 8.60 -31.66 -43.34
N ARG A 528 9.11 -30.94 -44.36
CA ARG A 528 10.44 -30.34 -44.30
C ARG A 528 10.49 -29.27 -43.21
N LEU A 529 11.01 -29.67 -42.06
CA LEU A 529 11.35 -28.80 -40.95
C LEU A 529 12.71 -28.15 -41.21
N GLY A 530 12.69 -26.86 -41.48
CA GLY A 530 13.85 -26.00 -41.30
C GLY A 530 13.93 -25.58 -39.84
N VAL A 531 14.83 -26.22 -39.09
CA VAL A 531 15.17 -25.84 -37.72
C VAL A 531 16.61 -25.30 -37.78
N LEU A 532 16.79 -24.02 -37.45
CA LEU A 532 18.09 -23.38 -37.30
C LEU A 532 18.61 -23.57 -35.87
#